data_AF-A0A090TMR9-F1
#
_entry.id   AF-A0A090TMR9-F1
#
_cell.length_a   1.000
_cell.length_b   1.000
_cell.length_c   1.000
_cell.angle_alpha   90.00
_cell.angle_beta   90.00
_cell.angle_gamma   90.00
#
_symmetry.space_group_name_H-M   'P 1'
#
loop_
_entity.id
_entity.type
_entity.pdbx_description
1 polymer ?
#
loop_
_entity_poly.entity_id
_entity_poly.type
_entity_poly.pdbx_seq_one_letter_code
_entity_poly.pdbx_strand_id
1 'polypeptide(L)' 'MTSSTYCKACNKPTTHKEMLVRKPSSYDTDPSLMGKIKLFAHTFINGGHYYDMDRYITCQDCGKRTLDNKGKAFE' A
#
# COMPACT_ATOMS: atom_id res chain seq x y z
N MET A 1 11.26 -8.43 -16.72
CA MET A 1 12.19 -9.10 -15.76
C MET A 1 11.38 -9.53 -14.55
N THR A 2 11.13 -10.83 -14.37
CA THR A 2 10.49 -11.38 -13.16
C THR A 2 11.62 -11.86 -12.23
N SER A 3 12.04 -11.05 -11.27
CA SER A 3 13.07 -11.50 -10.31
C SER A 3 12.44 -12.47 -9.30
N SER A 4 13.12 -13.58 -9.06
CA SER A 4 12.75 -14.53 -8.01
C SER A 4 13.27 -14.04 -6.67
N THR A 5 12.43 -14.09 -5.63
CA THR A 5 12.77 -13.70 -4.26
C THR A 5 12.50 -14.85 -3.30
N TYR A 6 13.26 -14.90 -2.21
CA TYR A 6 13.17 -16.02 -1.26
C TYR A 6 11.87 -15.94 -0.45
N CYS A 7 11.05 -16.98 -0.52
CA CYS A 7 9.85 -17.07 0.31
C CYS A 7 10.17 -17.82 1.61
N LYS A 8 10.00 -17.14 2.76
CA LYS A 8 10.19 -17.75 4.09
C LYS A 8 9.23 -18.90 4.38
N ALA A 9 8.04 -18.92 3.76
CA ALA A 9 7.07 -19.99 3.96
C ALA A 9 7.37 -21.23 3.10
N CYS A 10 7.82 -21.04 1.86
CA CYS A 10 8.21 -22.14 0.97
C CYS A 10 9.64 -22.64 1.22
N ASN A 11 10.45 -21.87 1.96
CA ASN A 11 11.86 -22.12 2.21
C ASN A 11 12.71 -22.26 0.92
N LYS A 12 12.29 -21.57 -0.16
CA LYS A 12 12.92 -21.62 -1.49
C LYS A 12 12.71 -20.31 -2.26
N PRO A 13 13.49 -20.03 -3.32
CA PRO A 13 13.22 -18.94 -4.26
C PRO A 13 11.88 -19.16 -4.98
N THR A 14 11.06 -18.12 -5.05
CA THR A 14 9.74 -18.14 -5.71
C THR A 14 9.44 -16.79 -6.36
N THR A 15 8.49 -16.77 -7.29
CA THR A 15 7.96 -15.52 -7.84
C THR A 15 7.00 -14.88 -6.85
N HIS A 16 7.12 -13.57 -6.65
CA HIS A 16 6.18 -12.79 -5.84
C HIS A 16 5.52 -11.72 -6.70
N LYS A 17 4.22 -11.51 -6.47
CA LYS A 17 3.47 -10.39 -7.04
C LYS A 17 3.48 -9.24 -6.05
N GLU A 18 3.79 -8.04 -6.52
CA GLU A 18 3.75 -6.82 -5.72
C GLU A 18 2.41 -6.10 -5.90
N MET A 19 1.89 -5.55 -4.82
CA MET A 19 0.67 -4.73 -4.81
C MET A 19 0.86 -3.56 -3.86
N LEU A 20 0.65 -2.34 -4.35
CA LEU A 20 0.55 -1.15 -3.53
C LEU A 20 -0.92 -0.91 -3.17
N VAL A 21 -1.20 -0.74 -1.89
CA VAL A 21 -2.54 -0.45 -1.36
C VAL A 21 -2.49 0.86 -0.60
N ARG A 22 -3.40 1.79 -0.91
CA ARG A 22 -3.50 3.04 -0.15
C ARG A 22 -3.87 2.75 1.29
N LYS A 23 -3.16 3.35 2.25
CA LYS A 23 -3.58 3.30 3.65
C LYS A 23 -4.92 4.03 3.82
N PRO A 24 -5.79 3.56 4.72
CA PRO A 24 -6.98 4.32 5.09
C PRO A 24 -6.53 5.67 5.67
N SER A 25 -7.14 6.75 5.19
CA SER A 25 -6.97 8.10 5.74
C SER A 25 -7.99 8.34 6.85
N SER A 26 -7.70 9.28 7.74
CA SER A 26 -8.67 9.76 8.75
C SER A 26 -9.93 10.39 8.15
N TYR A 27 -9.93 10.71 6.85
CA TYR A 27 -11.07 11.25 6.12
C TYR A 27 -11.95 10.15 5.52
N ASP A 28 -11.47 8.91 5.43
CA ASP A 28 -12.27 7.77 4.95
C ASP A 28 -13.28 7.29 5.99
N THR A 29 -13.17 7.74 7.25
CA THR A 29 -14.05 7.36 8.34
C THR A 29 -15.24 8.31 8.55
N ASP A 30 -15.31 9.42 7.81
CA ASP A 30 -16.44 10.38 7.87
C ASP A 30 -17.23 10.40 6.54
N PRO A 31 -18.34 9.66 6.44
CA PRO A 31 -19.15 9.59 5.22
C PRO A 31 -20.04 10.82 5.00
N SER A 32 -20.02 11.80 5.90
CA SER A 32 -20.87 13.00 5.82
C SER A 32 -20.53 13.87 4.61
N LEU A 33 -21.50 14.71 4.19
CA LEU A 33 -21.31 15.64 3.10
C LEU A 33 -20.17 16.64 3.38
N MET A 34 -20.02 17.05 4.65
CA MET A 34 -18.91 17.89 5.10
C MET A 34 -17.56 17.16 5.05
N GLY A 35 -17.52 15.88 5.46
CA GLY A 35 -16.32 15.03 5.33
C GLY A 35 -15.81 14.98 3.89
N LYS A 36 -16.72 14.82 2.91
CA LYS A 36 -16.39 14.81 1.48
C LYS A 36 -15.86 16.16 0.96
N ILE A 37 -16.45 17.29 1.39
CA ILE A 37 -15.98 18.62 1.00
C ILE A 37 -14.59 18.90 1.58
N LYS A 38 -14.37 18.53 2.84
CA LYS A 38 -13.07 18.66 3.51
C LYS A 38 -12.00 17.82 2.83
N LEU A 39 -12.32 16.59 2.45
CA LEU A 39 -11.44 15.72 1.67
C LEU A 39 -11.07 16.38 0.34
N PHE A 40 -12.06 16.88 -0.42
CA PHE A 40 -11.82 17.54 -1.70
C PHE A 40 -10.90 18.77 -1.57
N ALA A 41 -11.17 19.65 -0.58
CA ALA A 41 -10.34 20.82 -0.31
C ALA A 41 -8.91 20.43 0.08
N HIS A 42 -8.76 19.42 0.94
CA HIS A 42 -7.45 18.92 1.37
C HIS A 42 -6.67 18.30 0.21
N THR A 43 -7.32 17.54 -0.67
CA THR A 43 -6.71 16.97 -1.87
C THR A 43 -6.25 18.05 -2.85
N PHE A 44 -7.04 19.11 -3.02
CA PHE A 44 -6.72 20.20 -3.96
C PHE A 44 -5.59 21.11 -3.45
N ILE A 45 -5.60 21.47 -2.16
CA ILE A 45 -4.61 22.37 -1.56
C ILE A 45 -3.24 21.67 -1.38
N ASN A 46 -3.24 20.40 -0.95
CA ASN A 46 -2.00 19.68 -0.63
C ASN A 46 -1.46 18.82 -1.78
N GLY A 47 -2.00 18.97 -3.01
CA GLY A 47 -1.48 18.29 -4.18
C GLY A 47 -1.57 16.77 -4.11
N GLY A 48 -2.70 16.23 -3.64
CA GLY A 48 -3.02 14.81 -3.67
C GLY A 48 -2.00 13.90 -2.98
N HIS A 49 -2.22 13.64 -1.68
CA HIS A 49 -1.41 12.73 -0.87
C HIS A 49 -1.44 11.28 -1.38
N TYR A 50 -0.66 10.99 -2.43
CA TYR A 50 -0.47 9.64 -2.97
C TYR A 50 0.63 8.86 -2.23
N TYR A 51 1.12 9.40 -1.13
CA TYR A 51 2.38 8.97 -0.51
C TYR A 51 2.21 7.88 0.56
N ASP A 52 1.03 7.73 1.14
CA ASP A 52 0.77 6.72 2.17
C ASP A 52 0.23 5.41 1.56
N MET A 53 1.15 4.62 1.03
CA MET A 53 0.88 3.32 0.43
C MET A 53 1.55 2.20 1.24
N ASP A 54 0.80 1.13 1.51
CA ASP A 54 1.34 -0.13 1.98
C ASP A 54 1.74 -1.00 0.78
N ARG A 55 2.99 -1.45 0.75
CA ARG A 55 3.49 -2.41 -0.24
C ARG A 55 3.32 -3.81 0.30
N TYR A 56 2.56 -4.63 -0.42
CA TYR A 56 2.42 -6.05 -0.15
C TYR A 56 3.12 -6.89 -1.20
N ILE A 57 3.79 -7.95 -0.75
CA ILE A 57 4.33 -8.99 -1.61
C ILE A 57 3.57 -10.29 -1.36
N THR A 58 3.11 -10.95 -2.43
CA THR A 58 2.37 -12.21 -2.35
C THR A 58 3.12 -13.29 -3.13
N CYS A 59 3.55 -14.34 -2.42
CA CYS A 59 4.17 -15.51 -3.05
C CYS A 59 3.18 -16.18 -4.00
N GLN A 60 3.57 -16.40 -5.26
CA GLN A 60 2.71 -17.03 -6.26
C GLN A 60 2.61 -18.55 -6.07
N ASP A 61 3.54 -19.18 -5.35
CA ASP A 61 3.52 -20.62 -5.06
C ASP A 61 2.60 -20.96 -3.87
N CYS A 62 2.75 -20.26 -2.74
CA CYS A 62 2.00 -20.56 -1.51
C CYS A 62 0.90 -19.55 -1.15
N GLY A 63 0.77 -18.45 -1.90
CA GLY A 63 -0.23 -17.42 -1.65
C GLY A 63 0.02 -16.54 -0.41
N LYS A 64 1.10 -16.75 0.35
CA LYS A 64 1.38 -15.95 1.54
C LYS A 64 1.63 -14.48 1.16
N ARG A 65 0.80 -13.60 1.71
CA ARG A 65 0.91 -12.14 1.59
C ARG A 65 1.68 -11.57 2.79
N THR A 66 2.64 -10.69 2.51
CA THR A 66 3.49 -10.04 3.52
C THR A 66 3.48 -8.53 3.29
N LEU A 67 3.35 -7.75 4.37
CA LEU A 67 3.56 -6.31 4.34
C LEU A 67 5.06 -6.04 4.26
N ASP A 68 5.51 -5.34 3.22
CA ASP A 68 6.91 -5.11 2.89
C ASP A 68 7.15 -3.65 2.47
N ASN A 69 6.79 -2.72 3.36
CA ASN A 69 7.06 -1.29 3.20
C ASN A 69 8.58 -1.04 3.20
N LYS A 70 9.06 -0.26 2.23
CA LYS A 70 10.48 0.10 2.09
C LYS A 70 10.65 1.61 2.29
N GLY A 71 11.68 2.01 3.03
CA GLY A 71 11.98 3.41 3.33
C GLY A 71 11.34 3.92 4.63
N LYS A 72 11.77 5.11 5.07
CA LYS A 72 11.03 5.91 6.06
C LYS A 72 10.04 6.78 5.27
N ALA A 73 8.81 6.95 5.77
CA ALA A 73 7.93 7.99 5.27
C ALA A 73 8.73 9.31 5.35
N PHE A 74 8.81 10.02 4.21
CA PHE A 74 9.70 11.16 4.02
C PHE A 74 9.61 12.15 5.21
N GLU A 75 10.76 12.63 5.67
CA GLU A 75 10.88 13.79 6.56
C GLU A 75 10.30 15.04 5.92
#